data_AF-X1EIP9-F1
#
_entry.id   AF-X1EIP9-F1
#
_cell.length_a   1.000
_cell.length_b   1.000
_cell.length_c   1.000
_cell.angle_alpha   90.00
_cell.angle_beta   90.00
_cell.angle_gamma   90.00
#
_symmetry.space_group_name_H-M   'P 1'
#
loop_
_entity.id
_entity.type
_entity.pdbx_description
1 polymer ?
#
loop_
_entity_poly.entity_id
_entity_poly.type
_entity_poly.pdbx_seq_one_letter_code
_entity_poly.pdbx_strand_id
1 'polypeptide(L)' 'GDADSFTELCRRYYPAMVAIAHSVLGDRHLAEDVAQQAFAKAALKLPQLKNKDKFAGWLAVILKRLIVIYITTE' A
#
# COMPACT_ATOMS: atom_id res chain seq x y z
N GLY A 1 -10.81 -16.99 9.50
CA GLY A 1 -10.06 -17.55 8.36
C GLY A 1 -9.69 -16.56 7.27
N ASP A 2 -10.15 -15.29 7.30
CA ASP A 2 -9.89 -14.33 6.20
C ASP A 2 -8.90 -13.22 6.57
N ALA A 3 -8.94 -12.74 7.82
CA ALA A 3 -8.06 -11.68 8.32
C ALA A 3 -6.59 -12.13 8.50
N ASP A 4 -6.39 -13.41 8.81
CA ASP A 4 -5.05 -13.99 8.99
C ASP A 4 -4.28 -14.04 7.66
N SER A 5 -4.96 -14.48 6.59
CA SER A 5 -4.41 -14.49 5.23
C SER A 5 -4.12 -13.09 4.70
N PHE A 6 -4.91 -12.08 5.09
CA PHE A 6 -4.65 -10.68 4.72
C PHE A 6 -3.41 -10.14 5.40
N THR A 7 -3.25 -10.39 6.70
CA THR A 7 -2.06 -9.95 7.44
C THR A 7 -0.79 -10.54 6.84
N GLU A 8 -0.84 -11.81 6.42
CA GLU A 8 0.27 -12.48 5.73
C GLU A 8 0.57 -11.85 4.36
N LEU A 9 -0.47 -11.58 3.56
CA LEU A 9 -0.31 -10.89 2.27
C LEU A 9 0.28 -9.50 2.47
N CYS A 10 -0.23 -8.73 3.44
CA CYS A 10 0.27 -7.41 3.75
C CYS A 10 1.74 -7.44 4.16
N ARG A 11 2.13 -8.34 5.07
CA ARG A 11 3.54 -8.53 5.45
C ARG A 11 4.42 -8.89 4.26
N ARG A 12 3.92 -9.72 3.35
CA ARG A 12 4.65 -10.12 2.14
C ARG A 12 4.84 -8.98 1.14
N TYR A 13 3.82 -8.14 0.94
CA TYR A 13 3.88 -7.04 -0.03
C TYR A 13 4.42 -5.73 0.54
N TYR A 14 4.44 -5.57 1.87
CA TYR A 14 4.94 -4.36 2.54
C TYR A 14 6.33 -3.91 2.08
N PRO A 15 7.38 -4.76 2.11
CA PRO A 15 8.71 -4.34 1.67
C PRO A 15 8.75 -3.93 0.20
N ALA A 16 7.95 -4.58 -0.67
CA ALA A 16 7.86 -4.22 -2.08
C ALA A 16 7.19 -2.85 -2.28
N MET A 17 6.13 -2.55 -1.53
CA MET A 17 5.44 -1.24 -1.60
C MET A 17 6.33 -0.11 -1.09
N VAL A 18 7.06 -0.33 0.00
CA VAL A 18 8.05 0.64 0.51
C VAL A 18 9.14 0.90 -0.53
N ALA A 19 9.68 -0.15 -1.16
CA ALA A 19 10.69 0.01 -2.21
C ALA A 19 10.19 0.82 -3.41
N ILE A 20 8.93 0.60 -3.83
CA ILE A 20 8.30 1.37 -4.91
C ILE A 20 8.14 2.84 -4.49
N ALA A 21 7.62 3.11 -3.30
CA ALA A 21 7.44 4.48 -2.82
C ALA A 21 8.78 5.21 -2.65
N HIS A 22 9.79 4.51 -2.12
CA HIS A 22 11.15 5.04 -1.96
C HIS A 22 11.81 5.38 -3.30
N SER A 23 11.58 4.56 -4.33
CA SER A 23 12.07 4.83 -5.68
C SER A 23 11.49 6.11 -6.30
N VAL A 24 10.36 6.61 -5.81
CA VAL A 24 9.70 7.81 -6.34
C VAL A 24 9.91 9.02 -5.43
N LEU A 25 9.79 8.85 -4.12
CA LEU A 25 9.91 9.94 -3.14
C LEU A 25 11.37 10.24 -2.76
N GLY A 26 12.29 9.30 -2.93
CA GLY A 26 13.71 9.45 -2.57
C GLY A 26 13.99 9.49 -1.06
N ASP A 27 12.96 9.66 -0.23
CA ASP A 27 13.04 9.67 1.23
C ASP A 27 12.43 8.39 1.81
N ARG A 28 13.19 7.73 2.69
CA ARG A 28 12.78 6.47 3.32
C ARG A 28 11.64 6.66 4.32
N HIS A 29 11.66 7.71 5.12
CA HIS A 29 10.60 7.96 6.09
C HIS A 29 9.27 8.26 5.39
N LEU A 30 9.28 9.08 4.33
CA LEU A 30 8.09 9.34 3.51
C LEU A 30 7.60 8.07 2.82
N ALA A 31 8.50 7.24 2.30
CA ALA A 31 8.13 5.97 1.67
C ALA A 31 7.46 5.00 2.64
N GLU A 32 7.98 4.88 3.86
CA GLU A 32 7.39 4.05 4.91
C GLU A 32 6.01 4.59 5.33
N ASP A 33 5.87 5.90 5.50
CA ASP A 33 4.60 6.56 5.84
C ASP A 33 3.53 6.34 4.75
N VAL A 34 3.89 6.58 3.48
CA VAL A 34 2.99 6.38 2.34
C VAL A 34 2.58 4.91 2.19
N ALA A 35 3.51 3.98 2.40
CA ALA A 35 3.20 2.55 2.40
C ALA A 35 2.22 2.21 3.52
N GLN A 36 2.47 2.64 4.76
CA GLN A 36 1.57 2.40 5.89
C GLN A 36 0.17 2.94 5.63
N GLN A 37 0.05 4.17 5.11
CA GLN A 37 -1.24 4.76 4.76
C GLN A 37 -1.96 3.96 3.65
N ALA A 38 -1.22 3.43 2.67
CA ALA A 38 -1.79 2.59 1.63
C ALA A 38 -2.40 1.31 2.23
N PHE A 39 -1.68 0.65 3.15
CA PHE A 39 -2.15 -0.56 3.83
C PHE A 39 -3.33 -0.28 4.76
N ALA A 40 -3.32 0.83 5.50
CA ALA A 40 -4.44 1.21 6.35
C ALA A 40 -5.73 1.43 5.53
N LYS A 41 -5.63 2.16 4.40
CA LYS A 41 -6.75 2.35 3.47
C LYS A 41 -7.20 1.04 2.82
N ALA A 42 -6.24 0.16 2.52
CA ALA A 42 -6.53 -1.16 1.96
C ALA A 42 -7.27 -2.04 2.97
N ALA A 43 -6.87 -2.05 4.24
CA ALA A 43 -7.53 -2.80 5.32
C ALA A 43 -8.99 -2.34 5.53
N LEU A 44 -9.25 -1.03 5.49
CA LEU A 44 -10.60 -0.48 5.60
C LEU A 44 -11.52 -0.88 4.44
N LYS A 45 -10.97 -1.00 3.24
CA LYS A 45 -11.72 -1.36 2.02
C LYS A 45 -11.64 -2.86 1.68
N LEU A 46 -10.85 -3.63 2.42
CA LEU A 46 -10.69 -5.06 2.28
C LEU A 46 -12.01 -5.85 2.27
N PRO A 47 -12.98 -5.61 3.18
CA PRO A 47 -14.25 -6.35 3.13
C PRO A 47 -15.07 -6.12 1.85
N GLN A 48 -14.75 -5.08 1.08
CA GLN A 48 -15.39 -4.81 -0.22
C GLN A 48 -14.67 -5.51 -1.38
N LEU A 49 -13.44 -6.00 -1.16
CA LEU A 49 -12.63 -6.65 -2.18
C LEU A 49 -13.03 -8.13 -2.31
N LYS A 50 -13.95 -8.42 -3.23
CA LYS A 50 -14.40 -9.80 -3.51
C LYS A 50 -13.30 -10.72 -4.07
N ASN A 51 -12.20 -10.19 -4.60
CA ASN A 51 -11.16 -10.96 -5.26
C ASN A 51 -9.76 -10.61 -4.71
N LYS A 52 -9.19 -11.54 -3.94
CA LYS A 52 -7.89 -11.40 -3.26
C LYS A 52 -6.72 -11.40 -4.25
N ASP A 53 -6.84 -12.04 -5.41
CA ASP A 53 -5.80 -12.06 -6.44
C ASP A 53 -5.53 -10.67 -7.05
N LYS A 54 -6.52 -9.77 -6.99
CA LYS A 54 -6.36 -8.38 -7.43
C LYS A 54 -5.80 -7.45 -6.36
N PHE A 55 -5.52 -7.95 -5.16
CA PHE A 55 -5.07 -7.13 -4.03
C PHE A 55 -3.78 -6.37 -4.33
N ALA A 56 -2.77 -7.03 -4.89
CA ALA A 56 -1.47 -6.40 -5.18
C ALA A 56 -1.60 -5.25 -6.20
N GLY A 57 -2.37 -5.46 -7.27
CA GLY A 57 -2.63 -4.41 -8.28
C GLY A 57 -3.44 -3.25 -7.70
N TRP A 58 -4.46 -3.54 -6.90
CA TRP A 58 -5.28 -2.52 -6.25
C TRP A 58 -4.50 -1.71 -5.20
N LEU A 59 -3.68 -2.38 -4.40
CA LEU A 59 -2.79 -1.74 -3.43
C LEU A 59 -1.78 -0.82 -4.11
N ALA A 60 -1.20 -1.25 -5.23
CA ALA A 60 -0.29 -0.42 -6.02
C ALA A 60 -0.97 0.86 -6.54
N VAL A 61 -2.26 0.81 -6.88
CA VAL A 61 -3.03 2.01 -7.27
C VAL A 61 -3.21 2.96 -6.09
N ILE A 62 -3.53 2.45 -4.90
CA ILE A 62 -3.64 3.28 -3.69
C ILE A 62 -2.29 3.94 -3.38
N LEU A 63 -1.20 3.16 -3.42
CA LEU A 63 0.16 3.64 -3.18
C LEU A 63 0.53 4.77 -4.15
N LYS A 64 0.36 4.54 -5.46
CA LYS A 64 0.63 5.57 -6.49
C LYS A 64 -0.16 6.85 -6.24
N ARG A 65 -1.43 6.73 -5.85
CA ARG A 65 -2.27 7.90 -5.57
C ARG A 65 -1.76 8.69 -4.36
N LEU A 66 -1.29 8.00 -3.32
CA LEU A 66 -0.67 8.66 -2.16
C LEU A 66 0.64 9.34 -2.52
N ILE A 67 1.51 8.67 -3.28
CA ILE A 67 2.77 9.24 -3.77
C ILE A 67 2.51 10.56 -4.52
N VAL A 68 1.55 10.58 -5.43
CA VAL A 68 1.18 11.81 -6.17
C VAL A 68 0.69 12.92 -5.24
N ILE A 69 -0.12 12.58 -4.23
CA ILE A 69 -0.59 13.58 -3.25
C ILE A 69 0.60 14.19 -2.50
N TYR A 70 1.56 13.38 -2.07
CA TYR A 70 2.75 13.88 -1.38
C TYR A 70 3.58 14.80 -2.27
N ILE A 71 3.81 14.43 -3.53
CA ILE A 71 4.59 15.25 -4.47
C ILE A 71 3.89 16.57 -4.78
N THR A 72 2.55 16.58 -4.94
CA THR A 72 1.80 17.80 -5.28
C THR A 72 1.57 18.72 -4.09
N THR A 73 1.74 18.23 -2.85
CA THR A 73 1.53 19.03 -1.62
C THR A 73 2.81 19.76 -1.20
N GLU A 74 3.92 19.58 -1.91
CA GLU A 74 5.20 20.31 -1.76
C GLU A 74 5.29 21.53 -2.69
#